data_AF-A0A7J3GC56-F1
#
_entry.id   AF-A0A7J3GC56-F1
#
_cell.length_a   1.000
_cell.length_b   1.000
_cell.length_c   1.000
_cell.angle_alpha   90.00
_cell.angle_beta   90.00
_cell.angle_gamma   90.00
#
_symmetry.space_group_name_H-M   'P 1'
#
loop_
_entity.id
_entity.type
_entity.pdbx_description
1 polymer ?
#
loop_
_entity_poly.entity_id
_entity_poly.type
_entity_poly.pdbx_seq_one_letter_code
_entity_poly.pdbx_strand_id
1 'polypeptide(L)'
;MSVKVEPLPKFDGVYRATLEDGSHRIASKNLAPGRDVYGERLIKYGDAEYRLWDPYRSKIAAAILKGLKMLPLKAGYKVLYLGAASGTTASHVSDIVGEEGHVYCIEFAPRPLKELIDNVCKYRPNMSPILADARFPEKYANIVGKVDMIYCDIAQPEQAQILADNAKIFLKKGGWIMLAIKARSI
;
A
#
# COMPACT_ATOMS: atom_id res chain seq x y z
N MET A 1 5.67 5.54 29.45
CA MET A 1 6.54 6.50 28.72
C MET A 1 5.68 7.29 27.74
N SER A 2 6.12 8.46 27.27
CA SER A 2 5.41 9.15 26.17
C SER A 2 5.68 8.43 24.84
N VAL A 3 4.74 8.51 23.90
CA VAL A 3 4.91 7.92 22.58
C VAL A 3 6.05 8.63 21.85
N LYS A 4 6.91 7.85 21.18
CA LYS A 4 8.00 8.36 20.34
C LYS A 4 7.87 7.81 18.93
N VAL A 5 8.07 8.64 17.91
CA VAL A 5 8.08 8.21 16.51
C VAL A 5 9.39 8.62 15.86
N GLU A 6 10.06 7.68 15.19
CA GLU A 6 11.34 7.89 14.52
C GLU A 6 11.29 7.24 13.13
N PRO A 7 11.96 7.80 12.10
CA PRO A 7 12.09 7.12 10.82
C PRO A 7 12.69 5.72 10.97
N LEU A 8 12.13 4.72 10.31
CA LEU A 8 12.69 3.38 10.31
C LEU A 8 13.84 3.34 9.29
N PRO A 9 15.09 3.09 9.71
CA PRO A 9 16.21 3.10 8.79
C PRO A 9 16.00 2.11 7.63
N LYS A 10 16.40 2.50 6.41
CA LYS A 10 16.27 1.74 5.14
C LYS A 10 14.89 1.72 4.48
N PHE A 11 13.83 2.25 5.12
CA PHE A 11 12.49 2.23 4.57
C PHE A 11 11.88 3.63 4.53
N ASP A 12 11.95 4.26 3.36
CA ASP A 12 11.42 5.60 3.13
C ASP A 12 9.90 5.63 3.43
N GLY A 13 9.46 6.65 4.16
CA GLY A 13 8.04 6.83 4.54
C GLY A 13 7.52 5.85 5.61
N VAL A 14 8.36 4.96 6.14
CA VAL A 14 8.03 4.05 7.24
C VAL A 14 8.70 4.52 8.52
N TYR A 15 7.96 4.45 9.62
CA TYR A 15 8.39 4.95 10.93
C TYR A 15 8.29 3.83 11.97
N ARG A 16 9.19 3.87 12.96
CA ARG A 16 9.09 3.09 14.19
C ARG A 16 8.39 3.95 15.25
N ALA A 17 7.29 3.45 15.78
CA ALA A 17 6.61 4.01 16.93
C ALA A 17 6.94 3.19 18.18
N THR A 18 7.41 3.84 19.23
CA THR A 18 7.54 3.28 20.58
C THR A 18 6.35 3.75 21.40
N LEU A 19 5.51 2.80 21.81
CA LEU A 19 4.27 3.06 22.54
C LEU A 19 4.52 3.25 24.04
N GLU A 20 3.48 3.62 24.78
CA GLU A 20 3.56 3.94 26.21
C GLU A 20 4.04 2.78 27.07
N ASP A 21 3.73 1.55 26.63
CA ASP A 21 4.12 0.26 27.22
C ASP A 21 5.55 -0.17 26.84
N GLY A 22 6.27 0.66 26.06
CA GLY A 22 7.62 0.37 25.58
C GLY A 22 7.66 -0.54 24.35
N SER A 23 6.52 -1.02 23.85
CA SER A 23 6.49 -1.88 22.67
C SER A 23 6.75 -1.09 21.39
N HIS A 24 7.42 -1.76 20.43
CA HIS A 24 7.67 -1.19 19.11
C HIS A 24 6.60 -1.63 18.10
N ARG A 25 6.17 -0.70 17.27
CA ARG A 25 5.31 -0.92 16.09
C ARG A 25 5.87 -0.13 14.92
N ILE A 26 5.47 -0.52 13.71
CA ILE A 26 5.73 0.30 12.52
C ILE A 26 4.50 1.14 12.19
N ALA A 27 4.71 2.26 11.51
CA ALA A 27 3.69 3.23 11.16
C ALA A 27 4.01 3.94 9.85
N SER A 28 3.00 4.55 9.23
CA SER A 28 3.14 5.52 8.14
C SER A 28 2.66 6.91 8.61
N LYS A 29 3.15 7.98 7.98
CA LYS A 29 2.66 9.34 8.25
C LYS A 29 1.29 9.50 7.59
N ASN A 30 0.27 9.90 8.35
CA ASN A 30 -1.10 9.95 7.87
C ASN A 30 -1.31 11.10 6.86
N LEU A 31 -1.67 10.75 5.63
CA LEU A 31 -2.03 11.71 4.58
C LEU A 31 -3.44 12.32 4.78
N ALA A 32 -4.30 11.66 5.56
CA ALA A 32 -5.64 12.14 5.90
C ALA A 32 -5.81 12.23 7.43
N PRO A 33 -5.25 13.27 8.08
CA PRO A 33 -5.25 13.40 9.54
C PRO A 33 -6.64 13.29 10.17
N GLY A 34 -6.73 12.65 11.33
CA GLY A 34 -7.96 12.39 12.06
C GLY A 34 -8.78 11.20 11.56
N ARG A 35 -8.29 10.47 10.55
CA ARG A 35 -8.97 9.29 10.00
C ARG A 35 -8.11 8.04 10.05
N ASP A 36 -8.66 7.01 10.66
CA ASP A 36 -8.25 5.63 10.48
C ASP A 36 -9.00 4.99 9.29
N VAL A 37 -8.52 3.84 8.82
CA VAL A 37 -9.10 3.11 7.66
C VAL A 37 -9.71 1.78 8.08
N TYR A 38 -9.09 1.08 9.02
CA TYR A 38 -9.49 -0.25 9.44
C TYR A 38 -9.51 -0.43 10.96
N GLY A 39 -9.62 0.68 11.71
CA GLY A 39 -9.57 0.72 13.16
C GLY A 39 -8.15 0.73 13.73
N GLU A 40 -7.13 1.06 12.93
CA GLU A 40 -5.77 1.21 13.42
C GLU A 40 -5.61 2.43 14.33
N ARG A 41 -4.71 2.32 15.30
CA ARG A 41 -4.42 3.41 16.22
C ARG A 41 -3.71 4.57 15.51
N LEU A 42 -4.23 5.77 15.71
CA LEU A 42 -3.61 7.04 15.32
C LEU A 42 -2.71 7.56 16.44
N ILE A 43 -1.55 8.08 16.07
CA ILE A 43 -0.54 8.61 17.00
C ILE A 43 -0.18 10.02 16.54
N LYS A 44 -0.30 11.00 17.44
CA LYS A 44 0.24 12.34 17.21
C LYS A 44 1.63 12.45 17.82
N TYR A 45 2.61 12.89 17.02
CA TYR A 45 3.97 13.11 17.47
C TYR A 45 4.59 14.28 16.69
N GLY A 46 5.00 15.32 17.41
CA GLY A 46 5.33 16.62 16.80
C GLY A 46 4.11 17.20 16.07
N ASP A 47 4.35 17.74 14.88
CA ASP A 47 3.30 18.36 14.04
C ASP A 47 2.62 17.38 13.07
N ALA A 48 2.85 16.08 13.24
CA ALA A 48 2.34 15.04 12.36
C ALA A 48 1.50 14.00 13.09
N GLU A 49 0.56 13.42 12.34
CA GLU A 49 -0.17 12.23 12.76
C GLU A 49 0.35 11.00 12.01
N TYR A 50 0.41 9.87 12.69
CA TYR A 50 0.92 8.60 12.20
C TYR A 50 -0.12 7.51 12.41
N ARG A 51 -0.21 6.58 11.46
CA ARG A 51 -1.09 5.42 11.50
C ARG A 51 -0.27 4.19 11.80
N LEU A 52 -0.59 3.48 12.89
CA LEU A 52 0.04 2.19 13.14
C LEU A 52 -0.27 1.21 12.00
N TRP A 53 0.75 0.47 11.58
CA TRP A 53 0.64 -0.44 10.46
C TRP A 53 0.69 -1.88 10.95
N ASP A 54 -0.48 -2.52 10.99
CA ASP A 54 -0.65 -3.86 11.54
C ASP A 54 -0.08 -4.94 10.60
N PRO A 55 0.96 -5.70 11.02
CA PRO A 55 1.53 -6.78 10.21
C PRO A 55 0.59 -7.99 10.04
N TYR A 56 -0.43 -8.16 10.88
CA TYR A 56 -1.40 -9.24 10.73
C TYR A 56 -2.45 -8.93 9.65
N ARG A 57 -2.58 -7.66 9.27
CA ARG A 57 -3.51 -7.20 8.22
C ARG A 57 -2.83 -6.73 6.95
N SER A 58 -1.50 -6.59 6.96
CA SER A 58 -0.73 -6.14 5.80
C SER A 58 0.51 -6.98 5.55
N LYS A 59 0.61 -7.54 4.33
CA LYS A 59 1.75 -8.36 3.92
C LYS A 59 3.03 -7.54 3.76
N ILE A 60 2.93 -6.26 3.38
CA ILE A 60 4.09 -5.36 3.33
C ILE A 60 4.64 -5.12 4.74
N ALA A 61 3.78 -4.78 5.70
CA ALA A 61 4.17 -4.63 7.10
C ALA A 61 4.81 -5.91 7.66
N ALA A 62 4.19 -7.07 7.42
CA ALA A 62 4.76 -8.36 7.79
C ALA A 62 6.15 -8.59 7.17
N ALA A 63 6.33 -8.29 5.88
CA ALA A 63 7.59 -8.45 5.18
C ALA A 63 8.70 -7.55 5.78
N ILE A 64 8.38 -6.28 6.08
CA ILE A 64 9.31 -5.35 6.75
C ILE A 64 9.78 -5.94 8.08
N LEU A 65 8.86 -6.39 8.93
CA LEU A 65 9.18 -6.97 10.23
C LEU A 65 9.92 -8.32 10.13
N LYS A 66 9.76 -9.05 9.02
CA LYS A 66 10.48 -10.31 8.74
C LYS A 66 11.83 -10.10 8.05
N GLY A 67 12.30 -8.85 7.93
CA GLY A 67 13.65 -8.55 7.45
C GLY A 67 13.76 -8.34 5.95
N LEU A 68 12.69 -7.87 5.29
CA LEU A 68 12.76 -7.35 3.92
C LEU A 68 13.94 -6.38 3.80
N LYS A 69 14.82 -6.57 2.81
CA LYS A 69 16.05 -5.76 2.69
C LYS A 69 15.81 -4.38 2.08
N MET A 70 14.80 -4.28 1.22
CA MET A 70 14.46 -3.08 0.47
C MET A 70 12.94 -3.05 0.24
N LEU A 71 12.32 -1.90 0.50
CA LEU A 71 10.96 -1.60 0.06
C LEU A 71 11.05 -0.61 -1.12
N PRO A 72 10.66 -0.99 -2.34
CA PRO A 72 10.72 -0.12 -3.51
C PRO A 72 9.59 0.92 -3.58
N LEU A 73 9.19 1.47 -2.43
CA LEU A 73 8.22 2.56 -2.31
C LEU A 73 8.93 3.82 -1.84
N LYS A 74 8.67 4.93 -2.52
CA LYS A 74 9.23 6.25 -2.19
C LYS A 74 8.21 7.34 -2.45
N ALA A 75 8.41 8.51 -1.85
CA ALA A 75 7.64 9.70 -2.17
C ALA A 75 7.68 10.00 -3.68
N GLY A 76 6.55 10.41 -4.25
CA GLY A 76 6.40 10.73 -5.67
C GLY A 76 6.21 9.51 -6.60
N TYR A 77 6.28 8.28 -6.09
CA TYR A 77 6.11 7.09 -6.94
C TYR A 77 4.66 6.94 -7.42
N LYS A 78 4.50 6.53 -8.67
CA LYS A 78 3.24 6.00 -9.19
C LYS A 78 3.23 4.48 -9.01
N VAL A 79 2.22 3.97 -8.31
CA VAL A 79 2.07 2.55 -7.97
C VAL A 79 0.81 1.99 -8.59
N LEU A 80 0.93 0.86 -9.28
CA LEU A 80 -0.21 0.04 -9.66
C LEU A 80 -0.38 -1.07 -8.62
N TYR A 81 -1.49 -1.03 -7.89
CA TYR A 81 -1.84 -1.98 -6.85
C TYR A 81 -2.88 -2.96 -7.40
N LEU A 82 -2.49 -4.22 -7.59
CA LEU A 82 -3.38 -5.29 -8.05
C LEU A 82 -3.95 -6.05 -6.84
N GLY A 83 -5.27 -5.99 -6.65
CA GLY A 83 -5.97 -6.60 -5.51
C GLY A 83 -6.04 -5.67 -4.31
N ALA A 84 -6.51 -4.44 -4.50
CA ALA A 84 -6.54 -3.43 -3.45
C ALA A 84 -7.54 -3.73 -2.31
N ALA A 85 -8.53 -4.60 -2.54
CA ALA A 85 -9.59 -4.91 -1.60
C ALA A 85 -10.22 -3.64 -1.01
N SER A 86 -10.41 -3.58 0.31
CA SER A 86 -10.96 -2.41 1.02
C SER A 86 -9.92 -1.34 1.37
N GLY A 87 -8.66 -1.48 0.94
CA GLY A 87 -7.64 -0.43 1.07
C GLY A 87 -6.77 -0.46 2.33
N THR A 88 -6.81 -1.53 3.13
CA THR A 88 -5.97 -1.66 4.34
C THR A 88 -4.49 -1.37 4.06
N THR A 89 -3.86 -2.13 3.16
CA THR A 89 -2.44 -1.91 2.81
C THR A 89 -2.27 -0.75 1.82
N ALA A 90 -3.19 -0.60 0.86
CA ALA A 90 -3.10 0.45 -0.16
C ALA A 90 -3.12 1.87 0.44
N SER A 91 -3.82 2.09 1.56
CA SER A 91 -3.81 3.37 2.27
C SER A 91 -2.44 3.72 2.87
N HIS A 92 -1.69 2.74 3.38
CA HIS A 92 -0.31 2.96 3.84
C HIS A 92 0.65 3.18 2.66
N VAL A 93 0.41 2.54 1.52
CA VAL A 93 1.14 2.84 0.27
C VAL A 93 0.89 4.30 -0.14
N SER A 94 -0.37 4.75 -0.09
CA SER A 94 -0.77 6.16 -0.32
C SER A 94 -0.06 7.14 0.63
N ASP A 95 0.05 6.81 1.92
CA ASP A 95 0.82 7.61 2.89
C ASP A 95 2.30 7.73 2.49
N ILE A 96 2.93 6.65 2.02
CA ILE A 96 4.36 6.61 1.70
C ILE A 96 4.67 7.37 0.40
N VAL A 97 3.83 7.20 -0.64
CA VAL A 97 4.06 7.88 -1.92
C VAL A 97 3.72 9.38 -1.83
N GLY A 98 2.87 9.78 -0.89
CA GLY A 98 2.55 11.18 -0.62
C GLY A 98 1.74 11.86 -1.72
N GLU A 99 1.59 13.19 -1.61
CA GLU A 99 0.75 14.00 -2.50
C GLU A 99 1.24 14.03 -3.95
N GLU A 100 2.56 13.98 -4.16
CA GLU A 100 3.19 13.95 -5.48
C GLU A 100 3.16 12.55 -6.14
N GLY A 101 2.82 11.52 -5.35
CA GLY A 101 2.69 10.14 -5.82
C GLY A 101 1.26 9.79 -6.21
N HIS A 102 1.05 8.59 -6.73
CA HIS A 102 -0.30 8.11 -7.05
C HIS A 102 -0.43 6.60 -6.90
N VAL A 103 -1.57 6.12 -6.41
CA VAL A 103 -1.87 4.69 -6.28
C VAL A 103 -3.11 4.33 -7.10
N TYR A 104 -2.91 3.61 -8.20
CA TYR A 104 -3.98 3.01 -8.99
C TYR A 104 -4.39 1.69 -8.35
N CYS A 105 -5.62 1.61 -7.85
CA CYS A 105 -6.12 0.48 -7.07
C CYS A 105 -7.05 -0.38 -7.93
N ILE A 106 -6.52 -1.48 -8.46
CA ILE A 106 -7.32 -2.46 -9.21
C ILE A 106 -7.99 -3.41 -8.24
N GLU A 107 -9.31 -3.52 -8.33
CA GLU A 107 -10.12 -4.49 -7.59
C GLU A 107 -11.25 -4.99 -8.48
N PHE A 108 -11.51 -6.29 -8.47
CA PHE A 108 -12.53 -6.91 -9.32
C PHE A 108 -13.88 -6.99 -8.62
N ALA A 109 -13.88 -7.03 -7.28
CA ALA A 109 -15.08 -7.21 -6.47
C ALA A 109 -15.74 -5.86 -6.14
N PRO A 110 -17.02 -5.63 -6.53
CA PRO A 110 -17.70 -4.36 -6.30
C PRO A 110 -17.82 -3.96 -4.83
N ARG A 111 -18.01 -4.93 -3.92
CA ARG A 111 -18.20 -4.65 -2.49
C ARG A 111 -16.92 -4.11 -1.82
N PRO A 112 -15.76 -4.80 -1.87
CA PRO A 112 -14.50 -4.25 -1.36
C PRO A 112 -14.12 -2.92 -2.02
N LEU A 113 -14.36 -2.77 -3.33
CA LEU A 113 -14.11 -1.51 -4.02
C LEU A 113 -14.98 -0.37 -3.48
N LYS A 114 -16.25 -0.63 -3.17
CA LYS A 114 -17.13 0.37 -2.54
C LYS A 114 -16.59 0.80 -1.18
N GLU A 115 -16.15 -0.16 -0.35
CA GLU A 115 -15.51 0.14 0.94
C GLU A 115 -14.22 0.97 0.76
N LEU A 116 -13.39 0.64 -0.24
CA LEU A 116 -12.21 1.42 -0.61
C LEU A 116 -12.57 2.86 -1.01
N ILE A 117 -13.60 3.04 -1.84
CA ILE A 117 -14.07 4.37 -2.25
C ILE A 117 -14.54 5.16 -1.02
N ASP A 118 -15.46 4.58 -0.25
CA ASP A 118 -16.19 5.27 0.81
C ASP A 118 -15.29 5.61 2.00
N ASN A 119 -14.38 4.72 2.37
CA ASN A 119 -13.57 4.86 3.57
C ASN A 119 -12.17 5.42 3.31
N VAL A 120 -11.65 5.31 2.08
CA VAL A 120 -10.25 5.62 1.77
C VAL A 120 -10.13 6.68 0.69
N CYS A 121 -10.56 6.40 -0.55
CA CYS A 121 -10.28 7.27 -1.69
C CYS A 121 -10.98 8.64 -1.61
N LYS A 122 -12.15 8.72 -0.95
CA LYS A 122 -12.82 10.01 -0.68
C LYS A 122 -11.96 11.01 0.10
N TYR A 123 -10.98 10.53 0.87
CA TYR A 123 -10.14 11.34 1.73
C TYR A 123 -8.67 11.38 1.29
N ARG A 124 -8.32 10.64 0.24
CA ARG A 124 -6.96 10.46 -0.25
C ARG A 124 -6.93 10.71 -1.76
N PRO A 125 -6.67 11.96 -2.19
CA PRO A 125 -6.76 12.33 -3.61
C PRO A 125 -5.70 11.64 -4.49
N ASN A 126 -4.62 11.15 -3.87
CA ASN A 126 -3.56 10.39 -4.54
C ASN A 126 -3.93 8.92 -4.82
N MET A 127 -5.20 8.53 -4.73
CA MET A 127 -5.67 7.17 -4.98
C MET A 127 -6.79 7.15 -6.02
N SER A 128 -6.70 6.25 -6.99
CA SER A 128 -7.77 5.99 -7.96
C SER A 128 -8.29 4.56 -7.85
N PRO A 129 -9.52 4.34 -7.35
CA PRO A 129 -10.15 3.03 -7.33
C PRO A 129 -10.68 2.67 -8.73
N ILE A 130 -10.34 1.48 -9.23
CA ILE A 130 -10.71 1.01 -10.56
C ILE A 130 -11.36 -0.37 -10.46
N LEU A 131 -12.64 -0.46 -10.83
CA LEU A 131 -13.37 -1.73 -10.92
C LEU A 131 -12.94 -2.48 -12.19
N ALA A 132 -11.96 -3.38 -12.05
CA ALA A 132 -11.47 -4.16 -13.18
C ALA A 132 -10.86 -5.48 -12.73
N ASP A 133 -10.86 -6.45 -13.64
CA ASP A 133 -10.16 -7.70 -13.47
C ASP A 133 -8.73 -7.56 -14.00
N ALA A 134 -7.75 -7.76 -13.13
CA ALA A 134 -6.32 -7.59 -13.42
C ALA A 134 -5.80 -8.51 -14.53
N ARG A 135 -6.54 -9.59 -14.89
CA ARG A 135 -6.23 -10.47 -16.02
C ARG A 135 -6.34 -9.78 -17.38
N PHE A 136 -7.06 -8.67 -17.44
CA PHE A 136 -7.38 -7.94 -18.66
C PHE A 136 -6.86 -6.49 -18.59
N PRO A 137 -5.53 -6.28 -18.56
CA PRO A 137 -4.92 -4.97 -18.35
C PRO A 137 -5.27 -3.94 -19.43
N GLU A 138 -5.62 -4.38 -20.63
CA GLU A 138 -6.11 -3.53 -21.72
C GLU A 138 -7.40 -2.75 -21.35
N LYS A 139 -8.23 -3.29 -20.45
CA LYS A 139 -9.52 -2.67 -20.07
C LYS A 139 -9.38 -1.39 -19.26
N TYR A 140 -8.23 -1.17 -18.63
CA TYR A 140 -7.94 0.03 -17.85
C TYR A 140 -6.69 0.78 -18.35
N ALA A 141 -6.19 0.42 -19.54
CA ALA A 141 -5.01 1.03 -20.14
C ALA A 141 -5.21 2.51 -20.50
N ASN A 142 -6.45 2.94 -20.70
CA ASN A 142 -6.82 4.34 -20.93
C ASN A 142 -6.85 5.19 -19.64
N ILE A 143 -6.88 4.56 -18.46
CA ILE A 143 -6.96 5.23 -17.15
C ILE A 143 -5.59 5.24 -16.47
N VAL A 144 -4.85 4.13 -16.58
CA VAL A 144 -3.60 3.92 -15.86
C VAL A 144 -2.40 4.32 -16.73
N GLY A 145 -1.61 5.28 -16.24
CA GLY A 145 -0.35 5.68 -16.87
C GLY A 145 0.83 4.76 -16.56
N LYS A 146 2.02 5.12 -17.03
CA LYS A 146 3.26 4.40 -16.66
C LYS A 146 3.57 4.54 -15.17
N VAL A 147 3.86 3.42 -14.51
CA VAL A 147 4.09 3.31 -13.07
C VAL A 147 5.54 2.94 -12.73
N ASP A 148 6.00 3.39 -11.57
CA ASP A 148 7.33 3.11 -11.02
C ASP A 148 7.38 1.73 -10.36
N MET A 149 6.24 1.28 -9.84
CA MET A 149 6.12 0.01 -9.13
C MET A 149 4.77 -0.66 -9.36
N ILE A 150 4.76 -2.00 -9.41
CA ILE A 150 3.55 -2.82 -9.28
C ILE A 150 3.61 -3.60 -7.97
N TYR A 151 2.58 -3.47 -7.15
CA TYR A 151 2.35 -4.36 -6.02
C TYR A 151 1.20 -5.32 -6.36
N CYS A 152 1.46 -6.62 -6.29
CA CYS A 152 0.50 -7.65 -6.67
C CYS A 152 0.15 -8.53 -5.47
N ASP A 153 -1.10 -8.45 -5.02
CA ASP A 153 -1.66 -9.20 -3.90
C ASP A 153 -3.04 -9.77 -4.25
N ILE A 154 -3.07 -10.53 -5.34
CA ILE A 154 -4.25 -11.27 -5.79
C ILE A 154 -4.08 -12.75 -5.46
N ALA A 155 -5.18 -13.40 -5.06
CA ALA A 155 -5.21 -14.83 -4.79
C ALA A 155 -5.64 -15.61 -6.06
N GLN A 156 -4.81 -15.59 -7.10
CA GLN A 156 -5.05 -16.30 -8.36
C GLN A 156 -3.93 -17.32 -8.63
N PRO A 157 -4.23 -18.51 -9.17
CA PRO A 157 -3.19 -19.50 -9.51
C PRO A 157 -2.12 -18.95 -10.47
N GLU A 158 -2.53 -18.16 -11.45
CA GLU A 158 -1.67 -17.60 -12.51
C GLU A 158 -1.15 -16.19 -12.17
N GLN A 159 -0.98 -15.88 -10.88
CA GLN A 159 -0.61 -14.54 -10.40
C GLN A 159 0.64 -13.95 -11.10
N ALA A 160 1.64 -14.79 -11.38
CA ALA A 160 2.86 -14.37 -12.05
C ALA A 160 2.61 -13.90 -13.50
N GLN A 161 1.74 -14.60 -14.24
CA GLN A 161 1.37 -14.24 -15.60
C GLN A 161 0.59 -12.91 -15.62
N ILE A 162 -0.40 -12.79 -14.72
CA ILE A 162 -1.18 -11.55 -14.56
C ILE A 162 -0.27 -10.36 -14.26
N LEU A 163 0.70 -10.53 -13.35
CA LEU A 163 1.69 -9.50 -13.04
C LEU A 163 2.55 -9.16 -14.27
N ALA A 164 3.02 -10.17 -15.01
CA ALA A 164 3.84 -9.95 -16.20
C ALA A 164 3.10 -9.17 -17.28
N ASP A 165 1.83 -9.47 -17.52
CA ASP A 165 1.03 -8.77 -18.54
C ASP A 165 0.72 -7.33 -18.14
N ASN A 166 0.44 -7.08 -16.86
CA ASN A 166 0.37 -5.72 -16.32
C ASN A 166 1.70 -4.97 -16.44
N ALA A 167 2.82 -5.63 -16.14
CA ALA A 167 4.14 -5.02 -16.20
C ALA A 167 4.51 -4.60 -17.63
N LYS A 168 4.20 -5.43 -18.64
CA LYS A 168 4.43 -5.09 -20.06
C LYS A 168 3.75 -3.78 -20.45
N ILE A 169 2.53 -3.54 -19.97
CA ILE A 169 1.74 -2.36 -20.34
C ILE A 169 2.11 -1.14 -19.48
N PHE A 170 2.23 -1.31 -18.16
CA PHE A 170 2.28 -0.18 -17.23
C PHE A 170 3.65 0.09 -16.62
N LEU A 171 4.49 -0.91 -16.42
CA LEU A 171 5.74 -0.71 -15.68
C LEU A 171 6.76 0.06 -16.52
N LYS A 172 7.40 1.07 -15.92
CA LYS A 172 8.54 1.76 -16.53
C LYS A 172 9.74 0.80 -16.63
N LYS A 173 10.62 1.04 -17.61
CA LYS A 173 11.90 0.32 -17.68
C LYS A 173 12.70 0.55 -16.38
N GLY A 174 13.12 -0.53 -15.73
CA GLY A 174 13.80 -0.47 -14.43
C GLY A 174 12.88 -0.24 -13.23
N GLY A 175 11.55 -0.26 -13.43
CA GLY A 175 10.58 -0.22 -12.34
C GLY A 175 10.57 -1.51 -11.51
N TRP A 176 9.93 -1.44 -10.35
CA TRP A 176 9.93 -2.52 -9.38
C TRP A 176 8.63 -3.33 -9.38
N ILE A 177 8.75 -4.60 -9.02
CA ILE A 177 7.60 -5.44 -8.72
C ILE A 177 7.71 -5.97 -7.30
N MET A 178 6.57 -6.05 -6.62
CA MET A 178 6.41 -6.81 -5.38
C MET A 178 5.25 -7.76 -5.55
N LEU A 179 5.52 -9.04 -5.35
CA LEU A 179 4.57 -10.12 -5.56
C LEU A 179 4.33 -10.85 -4.24
N ALA A 180 3.12 -10.75 -3.70
CA ALA A 180 2.71 -11.48 -2.52
C ALA A 180 2.22 -12.88 -2.91
N ILE A 181 3.05 -13.89 -2.69
CA ILE A 181 2.74 -15.29 -3.02
C ILE A 181 2.22 -16.00 -1.78
N LYS A 182 1.05 -16.64 -1.88
CA LYS A 182 0.55 -17.57 -0.86
C LYS A 182 1.18 -18.95 -1.07
N ALA A 183 2.31 -19.20 -0.43
CA ALA A 183 2.83 -20.56 -0.31
C ALA A 183 1.99 -21.34 0.72
N ARG A 184 1.59 -22.58 0.41
CA ARG A 184 1.13 -23.49 1.47
C ARG A 184 2.31 -23.72 2.42
N SER A 185 2.04 -23.76 3.73
CA SER A 185 3.03 -24.28 4.68
C SER A 185 3.38 -25.70 4.24
N ILE A 186 4.67 -25.97 4.06
CA ILE A 186 5.19 -27.33 3.90
C ILE A 186 5.09 -28.01 5.27
#